data_AF-N2A3K2-F1
#
_entry.id   AF-N2A3K2-F1
#
_cell.length_a   1.000
_cell.length_b   1.000
_cell.length_c   1.000
_cell.angle_alpha   90.00
_cell.angle_beta   90.00
_cell.angle_gamma   90.00
#
_symmetry.space_group_name_H-M   'P 1'
#
loop_
_entity.id
_entity.type
_entity.pdbx_description
1 polymer ?
#
loop_
_entity_poly.entity_id
_entity_poly.type
_entity_poly.pdbx_seq_one_letter_code
_entity_poly.pdbx_strand_id
1 'polypeptide(L)' 'MSYRELAHSLIDQIQESLLYYVILYLQGAAVPDDTPNAETLEAMAEVEEMIKTGSGQHFQGNAEEFFSMLNAEG' A
#
# COMPACT_ATOMS: atom_id res chain seq x y z
N MET A 1 3.68 16.63 -30.66
CA MET A 1 3.26 17.19 -29.36
C MET A 1 3.09 16.03 -28.40
N SER A 2 3.87 15.98 -27.34
CA SER A 2 3.75 14.95 -26.30
C SER A 2 2.58 15.28 -25.36
N TYR A 3 2.08 14.28 -24.64
CA TYR A 3 1.08 14.51 -23.59
C TYR A 3 1.58 15.46 -22.50
N ARG A 4 2.89 15.48 -22.24
CA ARG A 4 3.51 16.43 -21.30
C ARG A 4 3.41 17.86 -21.80
N GLU A 5 3.72 18.11 -23.07
CA GLU A 5 3.59 19.43 -23.70
C GLU A 5 2.13 19.91 -23.71
N LEU A 6 1.19 19.01 -24.01
CA LEU A 6 -0.24 19.30 -23.96
C LEU A 6 -0.69 19.67 -22.53
N ALA A 7 -0.27 18.91 -21.52
CA ALA A 7 -0.62 19.17 -20.13
C ALA A 7 -0.13 20.55 -19.66
N HIS A 8 1.11 20.93 -19.98
CA HIS A 8 1.62 22.28 -19.68
C HIS A 8 0.76 23.36 -20.37
N SER A 9 0.43 23.20 -21.65
CA SER A 9 -0.39 24.18 -22.38
C SER A 9 -1.80 24.35 -21.80
N LEU A 10 -2.37 23.29 -21.21
CA LEU A 10 -3.68 23.33 -20.58
C LEU A 10 -3.61 24.00 -19.21
N ILE A 11 -2.56 23.74 -18.43
CA ILE A 11 -2.34 24.37 -17.13
C ILE A 11 -2.26 25.89 -17.27
N ASP A 12 -1.55 26.39 -18.27
CA ASP A 12 -1.38 27.84 -18.52
C ASP A 12 -2.70 28.57 -18.85
N GLN A 13 -3.75 27.84 -19.23
CA GLN A 13 -5.07 28.39 -19.55
C GLN A 13 -6.02 28.43 -18.34
N ILE A 14 -5.66 27.81 -17.23
CA ILE A 14 -6.51 27.67 -16.04
C ILE A 14 -6.41 28.94 -15.20
N GLN A 15 -7.56 29.42 -14.73
CA GLN A 15 -7.59 30.53 -13.78
C GLN A 15 -6.93 30.12 -12.47
N GLU A 16 -6.11 31.01 -11.89
CA GLU A 16 -5.36 30.76 -10.65
C GLU A 16 -6.25 30.20 -9.51
N SER A 17 -7.46 30.73 -9.36
CA SER A 17 -8.43 30.29 -8.33
C SER A 17 -8.86 28.83 -8.46
N LEU A 18 -8.73 28.23 -9.65
CA LEU A 18 -9.06 26.84 -9.95
C LEU A 18 -7.83 25.94 -9.97
N LEU A 19 -6.63 26.52 -10.05
CA LEU A 19 -5.37 25.78 -10.18
C LEU A 19 -5.12 24.86 -8.97
N TYR A 20 -5.60 25.26 -7.79
CA TYR A 20 -5.57 24.43 -6.57
C TYR A 20 -6.13 23.02 -6.78
N TYR A 21 -7.24 22.87 -7.51
CA TYR A 21 -7.86 21.57 -7.77
C TYR A 21 -6.99 20.68 -8.67
N VAL A 22 -6.23 21.28 -9.59
CA VAL A 22 -5.37 20.58 -10.54
C VAL A 22 -4.07 20.14 -9.87
N ILE A 23 -3.50 20.97 -8.99
CA ILE A 23 -2.28 20.67 -8.25
C ILE A 23 -2.43 19.36 -7.45
N LEU A 24 -3.56 19.17 -6.76
CA LEU A 24 -3.81 17.94 -5.99
C LEU A 24 -3.76 16.68 -6.84
N TYR A 25 -4.35 16.73 -8.04
CA TYR A 25 -4.32 15.60 -8.96
C TYR A 25 -2.90 15.32 -9.48
N LEU A 26 -2.16 16.37 -9.84
CA LEU A 26 -0.78 16.24 -10.31
C LEU A 26 0.16 15.72 -9.21
N GLN A 27 -0.03 16.14 -7.96
CA GLN A 27 0.72 15.64 -6.81
C GLN A 27 0.47 14.13 -6.61
N GLY A 28 -0.79 13.69 -6.68
CA GLY A 28 -1.14 12.27 -6.60
C GLY A 28 -0.56 11.45 -7.74
N ALA A 29 -0.63 11.95 -8.98
CA ALA A 29 -0.08 11.27 -10.15
C ALA A 29 1.47 11.23 -10.17
N ALA A 30 2.12 12.12 -9.41
CA ALA A 30 3.58 12.15 -9.26
C ALA A 30 4.08 11.28 -8.10
N VAL A 31 3.19 10.71 -7.27
CA VAL A 31 3.56 9.71 -6.27
C VAL A 31 4.12 8.50 -7.02
N PRO A 32 5.37 8.08 -6.75
CA PRO A 32 5.93 6.87 -7.33
C PRO A 32 5.05 5.67 -7.00
N ASP A 33 5.08 4.65 -7.85
CA ASP A 33 4.43 3.40 -7.52
C ASP A 33 5.02 2.85 -6.21
N ASP A 34 4.17 2.65 -5.20
CA ASP A 34 4.55 2.14 -3.89
C ASP A 34 4.71 0.62 -3.98
N THR A 35 5.66 0.18 -4.81
CA THR A 35 6.05 -1.24 -4.83
C THR A 35 6.69 -1.56 -3.47
N PRO A 36 6.15 -2.53 -2.70
CA PRO A 36 6.75 -2.92 -1.44
C PRO A 36 8.21 -3.35 -1.63
N ASN A 37 9.04 -3.17 -0.60
CA ASN A 37 10.42 -3.64 -0.65
C ASN A 37 10.48 -5.18 -0.76
N ALA A 38 11.65 -5.71 -1.12
CA ALA A 38 11.83 -7.15 -1.33
C ALA A 38 11.40 -7.98 -0.11
N GLU A 39 11.76 -7.56 1.10
CA GLU A 39 11.40 -8.22 2.36
C GLU A 39 9.88 -8.29 2.56
N THR A 40 9.15 -7.22 2.24
CA THR A 40 7.69 -7.20 2.35
C THR A 40 7.05 -8.11 1.32
N LEU A 41 7.58 -8.15 0.09
CA LEU A 41 7.09 -9.05 -0.96
C LEU A 41 7.32 -10.52 -0.58
N GLU A 42 8.45 -10.84 0.03
CA GLU A 42 8.76 -12.19 0.53
C GLU A 42 7.81 -12.59 1.66
N ALA A 43 7.56 -11.71 2.63
CA ALA A 43 6.61 -11.96 3.71
C ALA A 43 5.18 -12.18 3.18
N MET A 44 4.75 -11.43 2.16
CA MET A 44 3.45 -11.64 1.51
C MET A 44 3.38 -13.01 0.82
N ALA A 45 4.44 -13.42 0.12
CA ALA A 45 4.50 -14.73 -0.53
C ALA A 45 4.49 -15.88 0.49
N GLU A 46 5.15 -15.72 1.63
CA GLU A 46 5.11 -16.68 2.74
C GLU A 46 3.67 -16.86 3.25
N VAL A 47 2.95 -15.76 3.48
CA VAL A 47 1.54 -15.78 3.92
C VAL A 47 0.64 -16.47 2.89
N GLU A 48 0.83 -16.21 1.60
CA GLU A 48 0.07 -16.89 0.54
C GLU A 48 0.30 -18.41 0.55
N GLU A 49 1.54 -18.86 0.75
CA GLU A 49 1.83 -20.29 0.85
C GLU A 49 1.26 -20.89 2.15
N MET A 50 1.26 -20.16 3.26
CA MET A 50 0.61 -20.58 4.50
C MET A 50 -0.90 -20.77 4.33
N ILE A 51 -1.57 -19.87 3.60
CA ILE A 51 -3.00 -19.99 3.27
C ILE A 51 -3.23 -21.23 2.40
N LYS A 52 -2.41 -21.41 1.35
CA LYS A 52 -2.56 -22.52 0.40
C LYS A 52 -2.33 -23.89 1.04
N THR A 53 -1.37 -23.99 1.96
CA THR A 53 -1.02 -25.24 2.66
C THR A 53 -1.84 -25.46 3.93
N GLY A 54 -2.56 -24.44 4.40
CA GLY A 54 -3.25 -24.46 5.69
C GLY A 54 -2.30 -24.58 6.89
N SER A 55 -1.04 -24.17 6.72
CA SER A 55 0.01 -24.27 7.74
C SER A 55 0.09 -23.06 8.67
N GLY A 56 -0.68 -22.01 8.39
CA GLY A 56 -0.78 -20.85 9.27
C GLY A 56 -1.24 -21.25 10.68
N GLN A 57 -0.63 -20.66 11.71
CA GLN A 57 -1.07 -20.88 13.08
C GLN A 57 -2.47 -20.31 13.29
N HIS A 58 -3.36 -21.14 13.81
CA HIS A 58 -4.70 -20.75 14.26
C HIS A 58 -4.83 -21.07 15.74
N PHE A 59 -5.09 -20.07 16.56
CA PHE A 59 -5.42 -20.27 17.96
C PHE A 59 -6.94 -20.40 18.15
N GLN A 60 -7.36 -21.38 18.95
CA GLN A 60 -8.75 -21.56 19.36
C GLN A 60 -8.79 -21.63 20.89
N GLY A 61 -9.63 -20.81 21.50
CA GLY A 61 -9.71 -20.69 22.96
C GLY A 61 -10.09 -19.28 23.37
N ASN A 62 -10.02 -19.02 24.68
CA ASN A 62 -10.20 -17.69 25.23
C ASN A 62 -8.86 -16.93 25.31
N ALA A 63 -8.92 -15.64 25.64
CA ALA A 63 -7.71 -14.81 25.71
C ALA A 63 -6.71 -15.26 26.79
N GLU A 64 -7.18 -15.78 27.93
CA GLU A 64 -6.32 -16.28 29.02
C GLU A 64 -5.47 -17.47 28.54
N GLU A 65 -6.07 -18.37 27.79
CA GLU A 65 -5.40 -19.53 27.17
C GLU A 65 -4.37 -19.08 26.12
N PHE A 66 -4.68 -18.04 25.32
CA PHE A 66 -3.75 -17.49 24.33
C PHE A 66 -2.50 -16.89 24.98
N PHE A 67 -2.67 -16.06 26.01
CA PHE A 67 -1.53 -15.46 26.71
C PHE A 67 -0.71 -16.50 27.48
N SER A 68 -1.35 -17.57 27.97
CA SER A 68 -0.64 -18.70 28.58
C SER A 68 0.25 -19.43 27.57
N MET A 69 -0.21 -19.61 26.32
CA MET A 69 0.60 -20.15 25.23
C MET A 69 1.81 -19.27 24.93
N LEU A 70 1.61 -17.97 24.69
CA LEU A 70 2.70 -17.04 24.37
C LEU A 70 3.78 -16.98 25.46
N ASN A 71 3.36 -16.99 26.72
CA ASN A 71 4.29 -16.96 27.87
C ASN A 71 5.10 -18.25 28.02
N ALA A 72 4.65 -19.37 27.43
CA ALA A 72 5.37 -20.64 27.45
C ALA A 72 6.37 -20.80 26.29
N GLU A 73 6.27 -19.95 25.25
CA GLU A 73 7.16 -19.95 24.08
C GLU A 73 8.43 -19.08 24.27
N GLY A 74 8.49 -18.27 25.33
CA GLY A 74 9.64 -17.41 25.69
C GLY A 74 10.60 -18.06 26.67
#